data_AF-A0A5K7Y2D0-F1
#
_entry.id   AF-A0A5K7Y2D0-F1
#
_cell.length_a   1.000
_cell.length_b   1.000
_cell.length_c   1.000
_cell.angle_alpha   90.00
_cell.angle_beta   90.00
_cell.angle_gamma   90.00
#
_symmetry.space_group_name_H-M   'P 1'
#
loop_
_entity.id
_entity.type
_entity.pdbx_description
1 polymer ?
#
loop_
_entity_poly.entity_id
_entity_poly.type
_entity_poly.pdbx_seq_one_letter_code
_entity_poly.pdbx_strand_id
1 'polypeptide(L)'
;MAKRKTIALALGSGGARGYAHIGVIEEVLARGYDIRAISGCSMGALVGGIHAAGKLDAYRDWVCELDYFDVLRLVDVTWSPMGAIRARRIMDELEALIGDTRIEDLPIAVTTVATDLIAQKEVWFQSGNLLEAIRASIAVPGVITPVQRDRKVLVDGGLMNPLPITPLVAAHVDLVLAVNATAHSPRNQTLEQMLPPADAAEEEAREAALEARGGGFSDWLRGVRRGAERIFSAEKEQALEDQQGMAFASPVGGVPLPPGDASRLKFEALKSSDAEPALGEEALAEPQAETGAVTQGKQPPSAAEPERVDDNAPELAWGKLDMMMRSFDITQATLAKYKIAGYPPDILVEIPKTVCGAYEFHRAAGLIKLGRHLAAEALDRYEKGSDG
;
A
#
# COMPACT_ATOMS: atom_id res chain seq x y z
N MET A 1 4.77 20.23 -38.11
CA MET A 1 4.93 19.02 -37.27
C MET A 1 3.57 18.65 -36.71
N ALA A 2 3.28 17.36 -36.48
CA ALA A 2 2.06 16.97 -35.77
C ALA A 2 2.09 17.52 -34.34
N LYS A 3 0.92 17.92 -33.81
CA LYS A 3 0.78 18.35 -32.42
C LYS A 3 1.01 17.14 -31.50
N ARG A 4 1.90 17.23 -30.51
CA ARG A 4 2.03 16.20 -29.46
C ARG A 4 0.70 16.07 -28.72
N LYS A 5 0.24 14.82 -28.47
CA LYS A 5 -0.91 14.56 -27.61
C LYS A 5 -0.53 14.93 -26.17
N THR A 6 -1.38 15.72 -25.53
CA THR A 6 -1.23 16.10 -24.12
C THR A 6 -1.86 15.03 -23.21
N ILE A 7 -1.20 14.71 -22.11
CA ILE A 7 -1.60 13.64 -21.20
C ILE A 7 -1.57 14.12 -19.75
N ALA A 8 -2.47 13.59 -18.92
CA ALA A 8 -2.44 13.74 -17.47
C ALA A 8 -2.23 12.37 -16.80
N LEU A 9 -1.44 12.32 -15.73
CA LEU A 9 -1.05 11.07 -15.05
C LEU A 9 -1.63 10.98 -13.64
N ALA A 10 -2.43 9.96 -13.35
CA ALA A 10 -2.88 9.61 -12.00
C ALA A 10 -1.97 8.51 -11.43
N LEU A 11 -1.06 8.87 -10.53
CA LEU A 11 -0.06 7.97 -9.96
C LEU A 11 -0.51 7.48 -8.58
N GLY A 12 -0.82 6.20 -8.47
CA GLY A 12 -1.37 5.61 -7.25
C GLY A 12 -0.38 5.42 -6.10
N SER A 13 -0.93 5.07 -4.95
CA SER A 13 -0.21 4.45 -3.82
C SER A 13 0.37 3.08 -4.23
N GLY A 14 1.29 2.55 -3.41
CA GLY A 14 1.86 1.22 -3.63
C GLY A 14 3.13 0.89 -2.85
N GLY A 15 3.66 1.80 -2.02
CA GLY A 15 4.96 1.63 -1.37
C GLY A 15 6.07 1.48 -2.41
N ALA A 16 6.96 0.49 -2.23
CA ALA A 16 8.04 0.18 -3.16
C ALA A 16 7.56 -0.02 -4.61
N ARG A 17 6.39 -0.64 -4.82
CA ARG A 17 5.80 -0.85 -6.17
C ARG A 17 5.57 0.44 -6.95
N GLY A 18 5.48 1.59 -6.28
CA GLY A 18 5.39 2.89 -6.92
C GLY A 18 6.65 3.31 -7.70
N TYR A 19 7.78 2.61 -7.60
CA TYR A 19 8.91 2.79 -8.52
C TYR A 19 8.55 2.47 -9.97
N ALA A 20 7.52 1.64 -10.21
CA ALA A 20 6.98 1.43 -11.55
C ALA A 20 6.50 2.75 -12.21
N HIS A 21 6.05 3.74 -11.42
CA HIS A 21 5.65 5.05 -11.94
C HIS A 21 6.77 5.76 -12.71
N ILE A 22 8.03 5.56 -12.32
CA ILE A 22 9.20 6.12 -13.03
C ILE A 22 9.25 5.55 -14.45
N GLY A 23 9.18 4.22 -14.58
CA GLY A 23 9.18 3.54 -15.88
C GLY A 23 7.98 3.90 -16.76
N VAL A 24 6.80 4.10 -16.15
CA VAL A 24 5.62 4.60 -16.88
C VAL A 24 5.87 6.00 -17.43
N ILE A 25 6.40 6.93 -16.62
CA ILE A 25 6.72 8.29 -17.05
C ILE A 25 7.76 8.28 -18.19
N GLU A 26 8.82 7.48 -18.05
CA GLU A 26 9.85 7.32 -19.08
C GLU A 26 9.25 6.85 -20.42
N GLU A 27 8.39 5.84 -20.42
CA GLU A 27 7.74 5.33 -21.63
C GLU A 27 6.79 6.36 -22.27
N VAL A 28 5.96 7.04 -21.45
CA VAL A 28 5.05 8.10 -21.91
C VAL A 28 5.83 9.22 -22.61
N LEU A 29 6.97 9.63 -22.04
CA LEU A 29 7.85 10.63 -22.63
C LEU A 29 8.59 10.11 -23.88
N ALA A 30 9.02 8.85 -23.88
CA ALA A 30 9.70 8.21 -25.01
C ALA A 30 8.78 8.12 -26.25
N ARG A 31 7.48 7.87 -26.07
CA ARG A 31 6.47 7.96 -27.14
C ARG A 31 6.12 9.39 -27.57
N GLY A 32 6.66 10.40 -26.90
CA GLY A 32 6.49 11.81 -27.26
C GLY A 32 5.16 12.42 -26.83
N TYR A 33 4.46 11.81 -25.86
CA TYR A 33 3.34 12.48 -25.17
C TYR A 33 3.86 13.65 -24.33
N ASP A 34 2.98 14.62 -24.09
CA ASP A 34 3.31 15.86 -23.40
C ASP A 34 2.54 15.90 -22.06
N ILE A 35 3.23 15.59 -20.96
CA ILE A 35 2.63 15.49 -19.62
C ILE A 35 2.32 16.90 -19.10
N ARG A 36 1.04 17.22 -18.91
CA ARG A 36 0.59 18.57 -18.49
C ARG A 36 0.01 18.64 -17.08
N ALA A 37 -0.46 17.52 -16.55
CA ALA A 37 -0.91 17.43 -15.17
C ALA A 37 -0.54 16.07 -14.56
N ILE A 38 -0.24 16.06 -13.26
CA ILE A 38 0.01 14.86 -12.49
C ILE A 38 -0.77 14.96 -11.20
N SER A 39 -1.51 13.91 -10.84
CA SER A 39 -2.02 13.76 -9.48
C SER A 39 -1.46 12.49 -8.88
N GLY A 40 -0.94 12.61 -7.66
CA GLY A 40 -0.18 11.56 -7.01
C GLY A 40 -0.63 11.31 -5.58
N CYS A 41 -0.58 10.05 -5.17
CA CYS A 41 -0.85 9.60 -3.81
C CYS A 41 0.33 8.75 -3.31
N SER A 42 0.77 8.96 -2.06
CA SER A 42 1.90 8.25 -1.46
C SER A 42 3.14 8.27 -2.38
N MET A 43 3.71 7.12 -2.75
CA MET A 43 4.82 7.02 -3.71
C MET A 43 4.51 7.68 -5.07
N GLY A 44 3.26 7.67 -5.54
CA GLY A 44 2.85 8.39 -6.74
C GLY A 44 2.94 9.92 -6.61
N ALA A 45 2.74 10.47 -5.41
CA ALA A 45 2.99 11.90 -5.15
C ALA A 45 4.47 12.23 -5.15
N LEU A 46 5.29 11.35 -4.56
CA LEU A 46 6.73 11.49 -4.50
C LEU A 46 7.32 11.47 -5.92
N VAL A 47 7.10 10.40 -6.68
CA VAL A 47 7.63 10.26 -8.05
C VAL A 47 7.07 11.34 -8.99
N GLY A 48 5.77 11.62 -8.91
CA GLY A 48 5.13 12.65 -9.72
C GLY A 48 5.65 14.07 -9.45
N GLY A 49 5.85 14.42 -8.18
CA GLY A 49 6.41 15.71 -7.77
C GLY A 49 7.86 15.89 -8.20
N ILE A 50 8.70 14.87 -7.99
CA ILE A 50 10.10 14.85 -8.43
C ILE A 50 10.20 14.97 -9.95
N HIS A 51 9.32 14.30 -10.70
CA HIS A 51 9.28 14.42 -12.15
C HIS A 51 8.91 15.84 -12.59
N ALA A 52 7.86 16.43 -12.02
CA ALA A 52 7.47 17.81 -12.33
C ALA A 52 8.57 18.83 -11.99
N ALA A 53 9.35 18.58 -10.95
CA ALA A 53 10.53 19.38 -10.58
C ALA A 53 11.75 19.17 -11.49
N GLY A 54 11.68 18.27 -12.49
CA GLY A 54 12.78 17.97 -13.41
C GLY A 54 13.93 17.17 -12.78
N LYS A 55 13.63 16.36 -11.74
CA LYS A 55 14.64 15.63 -10.93
C LYS A 55 14.54 14.10 -11.03
N LEU A 56 13.71 13.60 -11.95
CA LEU A 56 13.40 12.17 -12.05
C LEU A 56 14.63 11.29 -12.31
N ASP A 57 15.54 11.69 -13.20
CA ASP A 57 16.76 10.93 -13.50
C ASP A 57 17.65 10.75 -12.27
N ALA A 58 17.96 11.86 -11.57
CA ALA A 58 18.78 11.82 -10.36
C ALA A 58 18.14 10.99 -9.25
N TYR A 59 16.81 11.04 -9.12
CA TYR A 59 16.07 10.21 -8.18
C TYR A 59 16.09 8.73 -8.56
N ARG A 60 15.89 8.40 -9.85
CA ARG A 60 15.96 7.03 -10.38
C ARG A 60 17.33 6.43 -10.10
N ASP A 61 18.39 7.16 -10.45
CA ASP A 61 19.76 6.67 -10.34
C ASP A 61 20.10 6.38 -8.87
N TRP A 62 19.72 7.28 -7.95
CA TRP A 62 19.81 7.07 -6.51
C TRP A 62 19.08 5.80 -6.04
N VAL A 63 17.79 5.62 -6.37
CA VAL A 63 17.02 4.47 -5.87
C VAL A 63 17.46 3.12 -6.48
N CYS A 64 18.03 3.14 -7.69
CA CYS A 64 18.61 1.95 -8.31
C CYS A 64 19.91 1.48 -7.65
N GLU A 65 20.65 2.38 -7.00
CA GLU A 65 21.88 2.06 -6.25
C GLU A 65 21.62 1.53 -4.82
N LEU A 66 20.40 1.71 -4.28
CA LEU A 66 20.06 1.29 -2.91
C LEU A 66 20.06 -0.24 -2.72
N ASP A 67 20.90 -0.72 -1.80
CA ASP A 67 20.84 -2.09 -1.28
C ASP A 67 20.01 -2.20 0.02
N TYR A 68 19.89 -3.41 0.56
CA TYR A 68 19.17 -3.68 1.81
C TYR A 68 19.72 -2.91 3.04
N PHE A 69 21.03 -2.68 3.11
CA PHE A 69 21.67 -1.92 4.19
C PHE A 69 21.45 -0.42 4.02
N ASP A 70 21.43 0.10 2.80
CA ASP A 70 21.13 1.51 2.54
C ASP A 70 19.65 1.83 2.77
N VAL A 71 18.72 0.95 2.38
CA VAL A 71 17.31 1.05 2.81
C VAL A 71 17.17 1.04 4.33
N LEU A 72 17.89 0.16 5.04
CA LEU A 72 17.93 0.15 6.51
C LEU A 72 18.50 1.47 7.09
N ARG A 73 19.51 2.07 6.45
CA ARG A 73 20.07 3.36 6.86
C ARG A 73 19.08 4.50 6.67
N LEU A 74 18.23 4.47 5.65
CA LEU A 74 17.21 5.51 5.44
C LEU A 74 16.08 5.46 6.49
N VAL A 75 15.86 4.32 7.14
CA VAL A 75 14.86 4.14 8.20
C VAL A 75 15.35 4.70 9.55
N ASP A 76 14.82 5.85 9.95
CA ASP A 76 15.11 6.47 11.24
C ASP A 76 14.05 6.15 12.30
N VAL A 77 14.23 4.99 12.94
CA VAL A 77 13.30 4.44 13.95
C VAL A 77 13.02 5.43 15.09
N THR A 78 11.75 5.56 15.45
CA THR A 78 11.28 6.31 16.61
C THR A 78 10.23 5.49 17.37
N TRP A 79 10.32 5.47 18.69
CA TRP A 79 9.31 4.84 19.54
C TRP A 79 8.31 5.92 19.97
N SER A 80 7.28 6.13 19.15
CA SER A 80 6.19 7.07 19.41
C SER A 80 4.84 6.37 19.20
N PRO A 81 3.81 6.63 20.03
CA PRO A 81 2.45 6.15 19.78
C PRO A 81 1.87 6.56 18.42
N MET A 82 2.45 7.59 17.77
CA MET A 82 2.01 8.12 16.49
C MET A 82 2.74 7.53 15.27
N GLY A 83 3.75 6.66 15.44
CA GLY A 83 4.44 6.00 14.31
C GLY A 83 5.85 5.52 14.62
N ALA A 84 6.35 4.58 13.83
CA ALA A 84 7.61 3.88 14.03
C ALA A 84 8.85 4.54 13.39
N ILE A 85 8.68 5.46 12.43
CA ILE A 85 9.74 6.07 11.61
C ILE A 85 9.44 7.57 11.42
N ARG A 86 10.43 8.48 11.54
CA ARG A 86 10.18 9.93 11.30
C ARG A 86 10.34 10.35 9.83
N ALA A 87 11.03 9.52 9.07
CA ALA A 87 11.45 9.66 7.67
C ALA A 87 12.49 10.76 7.40
N ARG A 88 13.25 11.24 8.40
CA ARG A 88 14.15 12.41 8.21
C ARG A 88 15.15 12.19 7.08
N ARG A 89 15.90 11.08 7.08
CA ARG A 89 16.92 10.81 6.05
C ARG A 89 16.34 10.79 4.63
N ILE A 90 15.17 10.20 4.44
CA ILE A 90 14.47 10.24 3.15
C ILE A 90 14.09 11.68 2.79
N MET A 91 13.63 12.48 3.77
CA MET A 91 13.32 13.89 3.54
C MET A 91 14.55 14.74 3.27
N ASP A 92 15.69 14.47 3.91
CA ASP A 92 16.96 15.19 3.73
C ASP A 92 17.47 14.98 2.27
N GLU A 93 17.40 13.75 1.76
CA GLU A 93 17.75 13.42 0.35
C GLU A 93 16.76 14.04 -0.64
N LEU A 94 15.46 14.05 -0.32
CA LEU A 94 14.46 14.75 -1.13
C LEU A 94 14.66 16.27 -1.12
N GLU A 95 15.02 16.86 0.03
CA GLU A 95 15.34 18.28 0.17
C GLU A 95 16.58 18.65 -0.67
N ALA A 96 17.60 17.80 -0.70
CA ALA A 96 18.76 17.97 -1.58
C ALA A 96 18.40 17.93 -3.08
N LEU A 97 17.38 17.17 -3.47
CA LEU A 97 16.92 17.06 -4.86
C LEU A 97 15.99 18.22 -5.30
N ILE A 98 14.96 18.54 -4.51
CA ILE A 98 13.88 19.49 -4.88
C ILE A 98 13.86 20.80 -4.09
N GLY A 99 14.53 20.86 -2.93
CA GLY A 99 14.62 22.06 -2.09
C GLY A 99 13.30 22.77 -1.80
N ASP A 100 13.31 24.09 -1.82
CA ASP A 100 12.16 24.97 -1.58
C ASP A 100 11.17 25.09 -2.76
N THR A 101 11.17 24.13 -3.70
CA THR A 101 10.32 24.18 -4.88
C THR A 101 8.84 24.27 -4.50
N ARG A 102 8.14 25.26 -5.08
CA ARG A 102 6.71 25.49 -4.88
C ARG A 102 5.91 24.79 -5.97
N ILE A 103 4.78 24.19 -5.60
CA ILE A 103 3.93 23.40 -6.51
C ILE A 103 3.40 24.27 -7.66
N GLU A 104 3.04 25.52 -7.37
CA GLU A 104 2.50 26.48 -8.33
C GLU A 104 3.53 27.02 -9.34
N ASP A 105 4.84 26.86 -9.06
CA ASP A 105 5.93 27.30 -9.94
C ASP A 105 6.42 26.15 -10.86
N LEU A 106 5.83 24.95 -10.75
CA LEU A 106 6.21 23.78 -11.55
C LEU A 106 5.75 23.91 -13.01
N PRO A 107 6.54 23.41 -13.99
CA PRO A 107 6.14 23.40 -15.41
C PRO A 107 4.99 22.42 -15.72
N ILE A 108 4.69 21.49 -14.81
CA ILE A 108 3.61 20.51 -14.90
C ILE A 108 2.70 20.74 -13.69
N ALA A 109 1.38 20.83 -13.90
CA ALA A 109 0.43 21.04 -12.80
C ALA A 109 0.38 19.80 -11.89
N VAL A 110 0.82 19.92 -10.64
CA VAL A 110 0.84 18.81 -9.66
C VAL A 110 -0.30 18.94 -8.65
N THR A 111 -0.96 17.81 -8.37
CA THR A 111 -1.84 17.64 -7.20
C THR A 111 -1.39 16.48 -6.35
N THR A 112 -0.75 16.76 -5.22
CA THR A 112 -0.39 15.75 -4.22
C THR A 112 -1.55 15.53 -3.25
N VAL A 113 -1.95 14.28 -3.02
CA VAL A 113 -3.09 13.94 -2.17
C VAL A 113 -2.64 13.32 -0.84
N ALA A 114 -3.09 13.91 0.26
CA ALA A 114 -2.98 13.38 1.62
C ALA A 114 -4.37 13.23 2.27
N THR A 115 -4.44 12.65 3.46
CA THR A 115 -5.67 12.52 4.25
C THR A 115 -5.59 13.37 5.52
N ASP A 116 -6.59 14.21 5.78
CA ASP A 116 -6.79 14.84 7.10
C ASP A 116 -7.55 13.86 7.99
N LEU A 117 -6.85 13.25 8.94
CA LEU A 117 -7.37 12.21 9.83
C LEU A 117 -8.43 12.74 10.80
N ILE A 118 -8.39 14.04 11.14
CA ILE A 118 -9.34 14.67 12.07
C ILE A 118 -10.62 15.04 11.32
N ALA A 119 -10.48 15.65 10.14
CA ALA A 119 -11.62 16.09 9.33
C ALA A 119 -12.18 14.99 8.41
N GLN A 120 -11.57 13.79 8.39
CA GLN A 120 -11.97 12.62 7.59
C GLN A 120 -12.16 12.95 6.10
N LYS A 121 -11.19 13.68 5.53
CA LYS A 121 -11.27 14.15 4.13
C LYS A 121 -9.92 14.17 3.43
N GLU A 122 -9.98 14.09 2.11
CA GLU A 122 -8.83 14.33 1.24
C GLU A 122 -8.32 15.77 1.39
N VAL A 123 -7.00 15.94 1.34
CA VAL A 123 -6.32 17.24 1.24
C VAL A 123 -5.51 17.21 -0.05
N TRP A 124 -5.85 18.12 -0.96
CA TRP A 124 -5.18 18.26 -2.25
C TRP A 124 -4.20 19.44 -2.17
N PHE A 125 -2.91 19.16 -2.28
CA PHE A 125 -1.86 20.16 -2.37
C PHE A 125 -1.61 20.52 -3.83
N GLN A 126 -2.04 21.72 -4.20
CA GLN A 126 -1.89 22.33 -5.54
C GLN A 126 -1.09 23.65 -5.48
N SER A 127 -0.63 24.04 -4.29
CA SER A 127 0.24 25.19 -4.03
C SER A 127 0.96 25.01 -2.69
N GLY A 128 2.02 25.78 -2.48
CA GLY A 128 2.91 25.68 -1.33
C GLY A 128 4.14 24.81 -1.62
N ASN A 129 4.92 24.53 -0.58
CA ASN A 129 6.17 23.77 -0.70
C ASN A 129 5.89 22.30 -1.09
N LEU A 130 6.57 21.81 -2.13
CA LEU A 130 6.41 20.47 -2.69
C LEU A 130 6.88 19.37 -1.73
N LEU A 131 7.99 19.60 -1.01
CA LEU A 131 8.57 18.68 -0.04
C LEU A 131 7.60 18.43 1.13
N GLU A 132 6.96 19.49 1.65
CA GLU A 132 5.91 19.40 2.68
C GLU A 132 4.70 18.56 2.22
N ALA A 133 4.24 18.79 0.98
CA ALA A 133 3.12 18.06 0.41
C ALA A 133 3.44 16.56 0.23
N ILE A 134 4.63 16.24 -0.29
CA ILE A 134 5.12 14.85 -0.39
C ILE A 134 5.21 14.25 1.01
N ARG A 135 5.79 14.95 1.99
CA ARG A 135 5.94 14.47 3.38
C ARG A 135 4.61 14.16 4.08
N ALA A 136 3.56 14.93 3.78
CA ALA A 136 2.21 14.64 4.25
C ALA A 136 1.62 13.42 3.53
N SER A 137 1.80 13.33 2.22
CA SER A 137 1.26 12.27 1.36
C SER A 137 1.88 10.89 1.60
N ILE A 138 3.12 10.79 2.09
CA ILE A 138 3.81 9.51 2.42
C ILE A 138 3.71 9.12 3.91
N ALA A 139 2.93 9.83 4.72
CA ALA A 139 2.84 9.60 6.16
C ALA A 139 1.94 8.40 6.53
N VAL A 140 2.40 7.19 6.18
CA VAL A 140 1.67 5.91 6.38
C VAL A 140 1.39 5.67 7.87
N PRO A 141 0.11 5.61 8.31
CA PRO A 141 -0.24 5.41 9.73
C PRO A 141 0.44 4.20 10.37
N GLY A 142 0.98 4.39 11.58
CA GLY A 142 1.72 3.35 12.31
C GLY A 142 3.17 3.16 11.83
N VAL A 143 3.50 3.56 10.60
CA VAL A 143 4.83 3.37 10.00
C VAL A 143 5.59 4.69 9.97
N ILE A 144 5.14 5.67 9.20
CA ILE A 144 5.76 7.01 9.10
C ILE A 144 4.92 8.00 9.91
N THR A 145 5.55 8.77 10.80
CA THR A 145 4.83 9.69 11.70
C THR A 145 3.97 10.72 10.93
N PRO A 146 2.71 10.94 11.33
CA PRO A 146 1.82 11.97 10.77
C PRO A 146 2.44 13.37 10.79
N VAL A 147 2.06 14.20 9.82
CA VAL A 147 2.41 15.62 9.80
C VAL A 147 1.32 16.41 10.53
N GLN A 148 1.70 17.11 11.60
CA GLN A 148 0.81 18.04 12.28
C GLN A 148 0.96 19.42 11.65
N ARG A 149 -0.14 19.98 11.12
CA ARG A 149 -0.16 21.33 10.52
C ARG A 149 -1.43 22.05 10.94
N ASP A 150 -1.31 23.18 11.61
CA ASP A 150 -2.40 23.95 12.21
C ASP A 150 -3.25 23.07 13.16
N ARG A 151 -4.48 22.72 12.74
CA ARG A 151 -5.40 21.82 13.45
C ARG A 151 -5.62 20.49 12.74
N LYS A 152 -4.80 20.17 11.74
CA LYS A 152 -4.89 18.96 10.92
C LYS A 152 -3.84 17.95 11.36
N VAL A 153 -4.22 16.67 11.35
CA VAL A 153 -3.29 15.54 11.43
C VAL A 153 -3.29 14.89 10.06
N LEU A 154 -2.22 15.12 9.31
CA LEU A 154 -2.10 14.67 7.93
C LEU A 154 -1.39 13.31 7.88
N VAL A 155 -2.03 12.37 7.20
CA VAL A 155 -1.53 11.00 6.95
C VAL A 155 -1.59 10.69 5.45
N ASP A 156 -1.04 9.53 5.08
CA ASP A 156 -0.99 9.06 3.69
C ASP A 156 -2.34 9.18 2.96
N GLY A 157 -2.30 9.68 1.72
CA GLY A 157 -3.49 9.91 0.90
C GLY A 157 -4.26 8.63 0.57
N GLY A 158 -3.59 7.48 0.59
CA GLY A 158 -4.15 6.19 0.19
C GLY A 158 -5.18 5.64 1.18
N LEU A 159 -5.29 6.23 2.37
CA LEU A 159 -6.39 5.97 3.29
C LEU A 159 -7.76 6.38 2.70
N MET A 160 -7.81 7.36 1.79
CA MET A 160 -9.05 7.83 1.14
C MET A 160 -9.02 7.82 -0.39
N ASN A 161 -7.86 8.05 -1.00
CA ASN A 161 -7.73 8.15 -2.45
C ASN A 161 -6.43 7.52 -2.98
N PRO A 162 -6.31 6.18 -2.92
CA PRO A 162 -5.11 5.46 -3.34
C PRO A 162 -4.81 5.55 -4.84
N LEU A 163 -5.73 6.06 -5.66
CA LEU A 163 -5.49 6.35 -7.08
C LEU A 163 -6.24 7.65 -7.46
N PRO A 164 -5.60 8.81 -7.35
CA PRO A 164 -6.28 10.10 -7.46
C PRO A 164 -6.50 10.52 -8.91
N ILE A 165 -7.51 9.92 -9.55
CA ILE A 165 -7.94 10.32 -10.91
C ILE A 165 -8.78 11.61 -10.85
N THR A 166 -9.64 11.76 -9.83
CA THR A 166 -10.58 12.88 -9.69
C THR A 166 -9.96 14.29 -9.81
N PRO A 167 -8.77 14.59 -9.25
CA PRO A 167 -8.14 15.91 -9.42
C PRO A 167 -7.79 16.27 -10.87
N LEU A 168 -7.66 15.28 -11.76
CA LEU A 168 -7.29 15.47 -13.16
C LEU A 168 -8.49 15.76 -14.07
N VAL A 169 -9.74 15.67 -13.57
CA VAL A 169 -10.95 15.92 -14.37
C VAL A 169 -10.99 17.37 -14.91
N ALA A 170 -10.31 18.30 -14.26
CA ALA A 170 -10.15 19.69 -14.71
C ALA A 170 -8.88 19.93 -15.55
N ALA A 171 -8.02 18.92 -15.75
CA ALA A 171 -6.86 19.04 -16.62
C ALA A 171 -7.33 19.03 -18.08
N HIS A 172 -7.19 20.16 -18.78
CA HIS A 172 -7.52 20.28 -20.20
C HIS A 172 -6.46 19.58 -21.08
N VAL A 173 -6.47 18.25 -21.07
CA VAL A 173 -5.56 17.36 -21.81
C VAL A 173 -6.33 16.50 -22.82
N ASP A 174 -5.61 15.90 -23.76
CA ASP A 174 -6.18 14.99 -24.75
C ASP A 174 -6.45 13.58 -24.15
N LEU A 175 -5.73 13.17 -23.08
CA LEU A 175 -5.83 11.83 -22.44
C LEU A 175 -5.52 11.83 -20.93
N VAL A 176 -6.13 10.92 -20.18
CA VAL A 176 -5.80 10.57 -18.79
C VAL A 176 -5.27 9.13 -18.72
N LEU A 177 -4.05 8.96 -18.19
CA LEU A 177 -3.47 7.66 -17.87
C LEU A 177 -3.39 7.48 -16.35
N ALA A 178 -3.88 6.36 -15.84
CA ALA A 178 -3.79 6.01 -14.43
C ALA A 178 -2.87 4.80 -14.19
N VAL A 179 -2.07 4.84 -13.12
CA VAL A 179 -1.17 3.76 -12.71
C VAL A 179 -1.58 3.22 -11.35
N ASN A 180 -2.21 2.04 -11.36
CA ASN A 180 -2.64 1.34 -10.15
C ASN A 180 -1.52 0.42 -9.63
N ALA A 181 -0.69 0.89 -8.69
CA ALA A 181 0.35 0.09 -8.05
C ALA A 181 -0.14 -0.76 -6.84
N THR A 182 -1.45 -0.99 -6.77
CA THR A 182 -2.12 -1.89 -5.81
C THR A 182 -3.02 -2.91 -6.51
N ALA A 183 -2.86 -3.12 -7.81
CA ALA A 183 -3.76 -3.94 -8.61
C ALA A 183 -3.88 -5.37 -8.06
N HIS A 184 -5.08 -5.92 -8.10
CA HIS A 184 -5.33 -7.28 -7.67
C HIS A 184 -5.34 -8.22 -8.86
N SER A 185 -4.27 -8.99 -9.01
CA SER A 185 -4.23 -10.14 -9.91
C SER A 185 -4.85 -11.38 -9.22
N PRO A 186 -5.62 -12.21 -9.95
CA PRO A 186 -6.08 -13.53 -9.50
C PRO A 186 -4.95 -14.59 -9.56
N ARG A 187 -3.81 -14.28 -10.19
CA ARG A 187 -2.60 -15.11 -10.19
C ARG A 187 -1.52 -14.43 -9.37
N ASN A 188 -0.97 -15.13 -8.38
CA ASN A 188 0.26 -14.70 -7.72
C ASN A 188 1.41 -14.78 -8.72
N GLN A 189 1.80 -13.62 -9.26
CA GLN A 189 2.95 -13.47 -10.14
C GLN A 189 4.03 -12.67 -9.42
N THR A 190 5.28 -13.13 -9.53
CA THR A 190 6.47 -12.41 -9.04
C THR A 190 6.92 -11.35 -10.06
N LEU A 191 7.87 -10.50 -9.67
CA LEU A 191 8.42 -9.47 -10.57
C LEU A 191 9.08 -10.08 -11.81
N GLU A 192 9.90 -11.12 -11.61
CA GLU A 192 10.68 -11.81 -12.64
C GLU A 192 9.74 -12.45 -13.68
N GLN A 193 8.63 -13.04 -13.23
CA GLN A 193 7.61 -13.65 -14.08
C GLN A 193 6.84 -12.65 -14.97
N MET A 194 6.87 -11.36 -14.61
CA MET A 194 6.23 -10.28 -15.38
C MET A 194 7.23 -9.43 -16.17
N LEU A 195 8.54 -9.63 -15.98
CA LEU A 195 9.57 -8.93 -16.73
C LEU A 195 9.83 -9.62 -18.09
N PRO A 196 10.25 -8.86 -19.12
CA PRO A 196 10.82 -9.45 -20.34
C PRO A 196 11.98 -10.41 -19.99
N PRO A 197 12.19 -11.52 -20.73
CA PRO A 197 13.13 -12.57 -20.31
C PRO A 197 14.58 -12.12 -20.07
N ALA A 198 15.05 -11.08 -20.79
CA ALA A 198 16.38 -10.50 -20.57
C ALA A 198 16.46 -9.70 -19.25
N ASP A 199 15.42 -8.92 -18.95
CA ASP A 199 15.31 -8.14 -17.71
C ASP A 199 15.08 -9.02 -16.49
N ALA A 200 14.32 -10.10 -16.63
CA ALA A 200 14.10 -11.11 -15.60
C ALA A 200 15.43 -11.77 -15.19
N ALA A 201 16.23 -12.22 -16.17
CA ALA A 201 17.53 -12.84 -15.90
C ALA A 201 18.55 -11.87 -15.27
N GLU A 202 18.47 -10.57 -15.58
CA GLU A 202 19.30 -9.53 -14.95
C GLU A 202 18.90 -9.30 -13.48
N GLU A 203 17.60 -9.21 -13.20
CA GLU A 203 17.06 -9.03 -11.84
C GLU A 203 17.33 -10.28 -10.97
N GLU A 204 17.15 -11.50 -11.50
CA GLU A 204 17.52 -12.75 -10.82
C GLU A 204 19.02 -12.78 -10.46
N ALA A 205 19.89 -12.39 -11.39
CA ALA A 205 21.33 -12.29 -11.14
C ALA A 205 21.67 -11.21 -10.10
N ARG A 206 20.91 -10.11 -10.06
CA ARG A 206 21.09 -9.01 -9.09
C ARG A 206 20.70 -9.45 -7.68
N GLU A 207 19.54 -10.08 -7.51
CA GLU A 207 19.12 -10.60 -6.20
C GLU A 207 20.05 -11.70 -5.71
N ALA A 208 20.47 -12.64 -6.57
CA ALA A 208 21.46 -13.66 -6.23
C ALA A 208 22.80 -13.03 -5.77
N ALA A 209 23.23 -11.92 -6.38
CA ALA A 209 24.42 -11.19 -5.96
C ALA A 209 24.24 -10.43 -4.62
N LEU A 210 23.04 -9.93 -4.33
CA LEU A 210 22.70 -9.31 -3.03
C LEU A 210 22.63 -10.33 -1.90
N GLU A 211 22.01 -11.49 -2.14
CA GLU A 211 21.99 -12.61 -1.19
C GLU A 211 23.41 -13.11 -0.89
N ALA A 212 24.24 -13.32 -1.91
CA ALA A 212 25.63 -13.76 -1.76
C ALA A 212 26.51 -12.78 -0.96
N ARG A 213 26.14 -11.50 -0.89
CA ARG A 213 26.82 -10.47 -0.07
C ARG A 213 26.32 -10.43 1.38
N GLY A 214 25.41 -11.31 1.77
CA GLY A 214 24.82 -11.34 3.12
C GLY A 214 23.70 -10.32 3.34
N GLY A 215 23.10 -9.80 2.26
CA GLY A 215 22.01 -8.83 2.30
C GLY A 215 20.60 -9.44 2.36
N GLY A 216 20.46 -10.76 2.26
CA GLY A 216 19.16 -11.42 2.07
C GLY A 216 18.13 -11.14 3.18
N PHE A 217 16.85 -11.18 2.82
CA PHE A 217 15.70 -10.94 3.71
C PHE A 217 15.74 -11.75 5.02
N SER A 218 16.32 -12.96 5.01
CA SER A 218 16.50 -13.78 6.23
C SER A 218 17.51 -13.19 7.22
N ASP A 219 18.57 -12.50 6.75
CA ASP A 219 19.50 -11.77 7.62
C ASP A 219 18.97 -10.41 8.04
N TRP A 220 18.16 -9.75 7.21
CA TRP A 220 17.35 -8.59 7.64
C TRP A 220 16.43 -8.97 8.81
N LEU A 221 15.65 -10.05 8.72
CA LEU A 221 14.83 -10.57 9.81
C LEU A 221 15.66 -10.93 11.06
N ARG A 222 16.81 -11.59 10.89
CA ARG A 222 17.75 -11.87 12.00
C ARG A 222 18.37 -10.59 12.59
N GLY A 223 18.53 -9.53 11.80
CA GLY A 223 19.07 -8.23 12.21
C GLY A 223 18.06 -7.40 13.00
N VAL A 224 16.84 -7.24 12.47
CA VAL A 224 15.71 -6.59 13.15
C VAL A 224 15.39 -7.30 14.47
N ARG A 225 15.36 -8.65 14.46
CA ARG A 225 15.14 -9.44 15.67
C ARG A 225 16.25 -9.28 16.71
N ARG A 226 17.53 -9.30 16.31
CA ARG A 226 18.66 -9.01 17.23
C ARG A 226 18.67 -7.56 17.73
N GLY A 227 18.19 -6.61 16.93
CA GLY A 227 17.99 -5.22 17.33
C GLY A 227 16.92 -5.09 18.41
N ALA A 228 15.76 -5.72 18.20
CA ALA A 228 14.68 -5.78 19.19
C ALA A 228 15.13 -6.49 20.47
N GLU A 229 15.78 -7.65 20.38
CA GLU A 229 16.27 -8.41 21.55
C GLU A 229 17.29 -7.59 22.38
N ARG A 230 18.15 -6.77 21.75
CA ARG A 230 19.05 -5.85 22.45
C ARG A 230 18.35 -4.69 23.15
N ILE A 231 17.26 -4.18 22.57
CA ILE A 231 16.46 -3.11 23.17
C ILE A 231 15.66 -3.65 24.35
N PHE A 232 15.01 -4.82 24.20
CA PHE A 232 14.31 -5.49 25.30
C PHE A 232 15.23 -5.95 26.43
N SER A 233 16.50 -6.29 26.18
CA SER A 233 17.46 -6.55 27.25
C SER A 233 17.88 -5.26 27.98
N ALA A 234 18.09 -4.17 27.25
CA ALA A 234 18.40 -2.86 27.84
C ALA A 234 17.23 -2.33 28.70
N GLU A 235 15.98 -2.44 28.22
CA GLU A 235 14.79 -2.11 29.03
C GLU A 235 14.71 -2.96 30.30
N LYS A 236 15.12 -4.23 30.25
CA LYS A 236 15.09 -5.13 31.41
C LYS A 236 16.16 -4.79 32.43
N GLU A 237 17.35 -4.39 32.00
CA GLU A 237 18.41 -3.89 32.89
C GLU A 237 18.03 -2.53 33.50
N GLN A 238 17.52 -1.61 32.69
CA GLN A 238 17.13 -0.27 33.13
C GLN A 238 15.93 -0.30 34.11
N ALA A 239 14.95 -1.19 33.88
CA ALA A 239 13.83 -1.41 34.82
C ALA A 239 14.26 -2.16 36.11
N LEU A 240 15.39 -2.87 36.11
CA LEU A 240 15.95 -3.51 37.31
C LEU A 240 16.77 -2.52 38.16
N GLU A 241 17.39 -1.51 37.55
CA GLU A 241 18.09 -0.44 38.27
C GLU A 241 17.10 0.55 38.93
N ASP A 242 16.09 1.03 38.19
CA ASP A 242 15.09 1.97 38.71
C ASP A 242 14.30 1.41 39.92
N GLN A 243 14.11 0.10 39.99
CA GLN A 243 13.37 -0.56 41.07
C GLN A 243 14.13 -0.64 42.41
N GLN A 244 15.44 -0.37 42.43
CA GLN A 244 16.25 -0.36 43.66
C GLN A 244 16.41 1.03 44.29
N GLY A 245 15.97 2.11 43.62
CA GLY A 245 16.23 3.50 44.03
C GLY A 245 15.11 4.20 44.82
N MET A 246 13.87 3.70 44.82
CA MET A 246 12.69 4.43 45.31
C MET A 246 12.05 3.81 46.57
N ALA A 247 12.54 4.21 47.73
CA ALA A 247 11.89 3.96 49.02
C ALA A 247 11.24 5.25 49.55
N PHE A 248 9.90 5.39 49.50
CA PHE A 248 9.17 6.39 50.29
C PHE A 248 7.74 5.95 50.68
N ALA A 249 7.24 6.55 51.76
CA ALA A 249 6.17 6.03 52.62
C ALA A 249 4.72 6.27 52.17
N SER A 250 3.80 5.43 52.69
CA SER A 250 2.33 5.58 52.58
C SER A 250 1.73 6.45 53.70
N PRO A 251 0.73 7.29 53.36
CA PRO A 251 -0.49 7.49 54.16
C PRO A 251 -1.76 7.65 53.26
N VAL A 252 -3.03 7.37 53.61
CA VAL A 252 -3.75 6.87 54.81
C VAL A 252 -4.84 5.89 54.32
N GLY A 253 -5.06 4.72 54.92
CA GLY A 253 -6.25 4.48 55.76
C GLY A 253 -7.21 3.41 55.21
N GLY A 254 -7.43 2.31 55.94
CA GLY A 254 -8.28 1.20 55.50
C GLY A 254 -9.65 1.11 56.18
N VAL A 255 -10.57 0.37 55.56
CA VAL A 255 -11.76 -0.22 56.18
C VAL A 255 -11.70 -1.73 55.93
N PRO A 256 -11.89 -2.61 56.94
CA PRO A 256 -11.60 -4.03 56.79
C PRO A 256 -12.77 -4.84 56.22
N LEU A 257 -12.45 -5.84 55.38
CA LEU A 257 -13.36 -6.91 54.95
C LEU A 257 -13.39 -8.05 55.99
N PRO A 258 -14.54 -8.68 56.26
CA PRO A 258 -14.62 -9.90 57.07
C PRO A 258 -14.13 -11.14 56.29
N PRO A 259 -13.69 -12.21 56.98
CA PRO A 259 -13.02 -13.36 56.37
C PRO A 259 -13.94 -14.56 56.03
N GLY A 260 -13.48 -15.40 55.09
CA GLY A 260 -14.09 -16.69 54.71
C GLY A 260 -15.00 -16.59 53.47
N ASP A 261 -15.01 -17.55 52.53
CA ASP A 261 -14.33 -18.85 52.50
C ASP A 261 -14.02 -19.26 51.04
N ALA A 262 -13.02 -20.14 50.83
CA ALA A 262 -12.48 -20.46 49.52
C ALA A 262 -13.22 -21.64 48.85
N SER A 263 -14.26 -21.37 48.06
CA SER A 263 -14.78 -22.37 47.12
C SER A 263 -15.41 -21.82 45.84
N ARG A 264 -14.93 -22.36 44.70
CA ARG A 264 -15.50 -22.40 43.34
C ARG A 264 -16.74 -21.55 43.05
N LEU A 265 -16.59 -20.54 42.18
CA LEU A 265 -17.68 -20.03 41.35
C LEU A 265 -17.56 -20.58 39.92
N LYS A 266 -18.47 -21.50 39.59
CA LYS A 266 -18.83 -21.82 38.20
C LYS A 266 -19.78 -20.74 37.69
N PHE A 267 -19.67 -20.36 36.42
CA PHE A 267 -20.78 -19.70 35.74
C PHE A 267 -21.80 -20.76 35.33
N GLU A 268 -23.05 -20.61 35.79
CA GLU A 268 -24.18 -21.45 35.38
C GLU A 268 -25.37 -20.58 34.99
N ALA A 269 -26.23 -21.11 34.12
CA ALA A 269 -27.15 -20.32 33.29
C ALA A 269 -28.43 -19.87 34.01
N LEU A 270 -28.98 -18.74 33.56
CA LEU A 270 -30.35 -18.33 33.87
C LEU A 270 -31.35 -19.14 33.04
N LYS A 271 -32.25 -19.85 33.73
CA LYS A 271 -33.46 -20.51 33.18
C LYS A 271 -34.66 -20.22 34.07
N SER A 272 -35.76 -19.77 33.46
CA SER A 272 -37.17 -19.94 33.87
C SER A 272 -38.03 -18.99 33.02
N SER A 273 -39.22 -19.31 32.52
CA SER A 273 -40.04 -20.54 32.44
C SER A 273 -41.20 -20.21 31.44
N ASP A 274 -42.15 -21.04 31.02
CA ASP A 274 -42.68 -22.35 31.43
C ASP A 274 -43.12 -23.19 30.21
N ALA A 275 -43.48 -24.46 30.45
CA ALA A 275 -43.78 -25.47 29.43
C ALA A 275 -45.23 -25.44 28.87
N GLU A 276 -45.34 -25.57 27.54
CA GLU A 276 -46.01 -26.64 26.75
C GLU A 276 -47.45 -27.14 27.09
N PRO A 277 -48.26 -27.60 26.08
CA PRO A 277 -48.05 -28.95 25.54
C PRO A 277 -48.48 -29.30 24.07
N ALA A 278 -47.81 -30.33 23.53
CA ALA A 278 -48.37 -31.53 22.84
C ALA A 278 -48.86 -31.56 21.36
N LEU A 279 -48.13 -32.39 20.58
CA LEU A 279 -48.55 -33.52 19.71
C LEU A 279 -49.17 -33.31 18.30
N GLY A 280 -48.66 -34.08 17.33
CA GLY A 280 -49.33 -34.44 16.07
C GLY A 280 -48.40 -34.79 14.90
N GLU A 281 -48.13 -36.07 14.64
CA GLU A 281 -47.61 -36.55 13.35
C GLU A 281 -48.78 -36.73 12.36
N GLU A 282 -48.69 -36.22 11.13
CA GLU A 282 -49.31 -36.85 9.94
C GLU A 282 -48.76 -36.26 8.62
N ALA A 283 -48.83 -37.03 7.54
CA ALA A 283 -48.16 -36.76 6.27
C ALA A 283 -49.11 -36.45 5.11
N LEU A 284 -48.76 -35.47 4.26
CA LEU A 284 -49.38 -35.18 2.95
C LEU A 284 -48.27 -34.62 2.02
N ALA A 285 -47.76 -35.35 1.03
CA ALA A 285 -48.35 -35.69 -0.28
C ALA A 285 -47.87 -34.73 -1.41
N GLU A 286 -47.16 -35.28 -2.39
CA GLU A 286 -46.61 -34.56 -3.56
C GLU A 286 -47.68 -34.27 -4.64
N PRO A 287 -47.56 -33.18 -5.41
CA PRO A 287 -48.31 -33.00 -6.65
C PRO A 287 -47.57 -33.66 -7.83
N GLN A 288 -48.21 -34.64 -8.48
CA GLN A 288 -47.76 -35.16 -9.77
C GLN A 288 -48.15 -34.20 -10.91
N ALA A 289 -47.25 -34.00 -11.88
CA ALA A 289 -47.55 -33.36 -13.15
C ALA A 289 -46.88 -34.11 -14.31
N GLU A 290 -47.76 -34.70 -15.12
CA GLU A 290 -47.67 -35.45 -16.38
C GLU A 290 -46.41 -35.38 -17.27
N THR A 291 -46.18 -36.50 -17.96
CA THR A 291 -45.11 -36.73 -18.94
C THR A 291 -45.36 -36.04 -20.28
N GLY A 292 -44.40 -35.24 -20.76
CA GLY A 292 -44.38 -34.62 -22.10
C GLY A 292 -43.04 -34.84 -22.83
N ALA A 293 -43.09 -35.05 -24.14
CA ALA A 293 -42.01 -35.59 -24.96
C ALA A 293 -40.67 -34.79 -25.02
N VAL A 294 -39.60 -35.56 -25.26
CA VAL A 294 -38.21 -35.14 -25.50
C VAL A 294 -38.05 -34.04 -26.56
N THR A 295 -37.25 -33.01 -26.26
CA THR A 295 -36.44 -32.28 -27.25
C THR A 295 -35.02 -32.05 -26.71
N GLN A 296 -34.00 -32.17 -27.57
CA GLN A 296 -32.59 -32.00 -27.20
C GLN A 296 -32.20 -30.51 -27.19
N GLY A 297 -31.52 -30.02 -26.16
CA GLY A 297 -31.05 -28.63 -26.14
C GLY A 297 -30.15 -28.25 -24.95
N LYS A 298 -28.83 -28.22 -25.21
CA LYS A 298 -27.75 -27.54 -24.45
C LYS A 298 -27.72 -27.63 -22.91
N GLN A 299 -26.66 -28.26 -22.43
CA GLN A 299 -26.19 -28.27 -21.04
C GLN A 299 -25.91 -26.84 -20.53
N PRO A 300 -26.32 -26.48 -19.30
CA PRO A 300 -26.00 -25.17 -18.70
C PRO A 300 -24.50 -25.05 -18.40
N PRO A 301 -23.93 -23.83 -18.37
CA PRO A 301 -22.52 -23.63 -18.08
C PRO A 301 -22.18 -24.10 -16.65
N SER A 302 -21.06 -24.80 -16.50
CA SER A 302 -20.56 -25.25 -15.21
C SER A 302 -20.37 -24.07 -14.26
N ALA A 303 -20.76 -24.24 -13.00
CA ALA A 303 -20.36 -23.33 -11.94
C ALA A 303 -18.82 -23.26 -11.89
N ALA A 304 -18.30 -22.06 -11.64
CA ALA A 304 -16.86 -21.85 -11.46
C ALA A 304 -16.37 -22.66 -10.25
N GLU A 305 -15.23 -23.34 -10.40
CA GLU A 305 -14.58 -24.02 -9.28
C GLU A 305 -14.23 -23.00 -8.18
N PRO A 306 -14.38 -23.35 -6.88
CA PRO A 306 -13.91 -22.49 -5.81
C PRO A 306 -12.39 -22.31 -5.92
N GLU A 307 -11.90 -21.08 -5.68
CA GLU A 307 -10.47 -20.78 -5.69
C GLU A 307 -9.74 -21.73 -4.73
N ARG A 308 -8.76 -22.48 -5.26
CA ARG A 308 -7.93 -23.35 -4.44
C ARG A 308 -7.02 -22.49 -3.57
N VAL A 309 -7.26 -22.54 -2.27
CA VAL A 309 -6.28 -22.08 -1.27
C VAL A 309 -5.04 -22.95 -1.42
N ASP A 310 -3.87 -22.32 -1.47
CA ASP A 310 -2.59 -23.04 -1.55
C ASP A 310 -2.21 -23.58 -0.16
N ASP A 311 -2.41 -24.88 0.04
CA ASP A 311 -2.09 -25.59 1.28
C ASP A 311 -0.58 -25.59 1.62
N ASN A 312 0.30 -25.14 0.71
CA ASN A 312 1.74 -24.97 0.95
C ASN A 312 2.16 -23.53 1.24
N ALA A 313 1.22 -22.58 1.42
CA ALA A 313 1.57 -21.27 1.95
C ALA A 313 2.26 -21.45 3.33
N PRO A 314 3.49 -20.96 3.53
CA PRO A 314 4.18 -21.12 4.81
C PRO A 314 3.33 -20.48 5.92
N GLU A 315 3.34 -21.06 7.13
CA GLU A 315 2.69 -20.44 8.30
C GLU A 315 3.30 -19.07 8.56
N LEU A 316 2.69 -18.02 8.00
CA LEU A 316 3.09 -16.65 8.29
C LEU A 316 2.82 -16.40 9.78
N ALA A 317 3.90 -16.28 10.55
CA ALA A 317 3.85 -15.76 11.90
C ALA A 317 3.48 -14.28 11.86
N TRP A 318 2.19 -13.98 11.72
CA TRP A 318 1.66 -12.63 11.54
C TRP A 318 2.02 -11.71 12.71
N GLY A 319 2.90 -10.74 12.47
CA GLY A 319 3.05 -9.60 13.34
C GLY A 319 1.80 -8.71 13.31
N LYS A 320 1.58 -7.95 14.39
CA LYS A 320 0.49 -6.96 14.45
C LYS A 320 0.60 -5.92 13.32
N LEU A 321 1.84 -5.55 12.98
CA LEU A 321 2.14 -4.61 11.89
C LEU A 321 1.83 -5.24 10.53
N ASP A 322 2.23 -6.50 10.31
CA ASP A 322 1.98 -7.20 9.04
C ASP A 322 0.48 -7.35 8.77
N MET A 323 -0.30 -7.68 9.80
CA MET A 323 -1.76 -7.74 9.72
C MET A 323 -2.34 -6.38 9.33
N MET A 324 -1.95 -5.31 10.03
CA MET A 324 -2.41 -3.94 9.75
C MET A 324 -2.06 -3.50 8.32
N MET A 325 -0.83 -3.76 7.87
CA MET A 325 -0.39 -3.40 6.52
C MET A 325 -1.07 -4.23 5.44
N ARG A 326 -1.30 -5.53 5.66
CA ARG A 326 -2.07 -6.39 4.76
C ARG A 326 -3.51 -5.90 4.64
N SER A 327 -4.14 -5.49 5.73
CA SER A 327 -5.47 -4.87 5.72
C SER A 327 -5.46 -3.56 4.93
N PHE A 328 -4.48 -2.68 5.16
CA PHE A 328 -4.35 -1.41 4.45
C PHE A 328 -4.21 -1.61 2.93
N ASP A 329 -3.31 -2.49 2.48
CA ASP A 329 -3.13 -2.84 1.05
C ASP A 329 -4.41 -3.42 0.42
N ILE A 330 -5.20 -4.21 1.16
CA ILE A 330 -6.49 -4.75 0.68
C ILE A 330 -7.52 -3.63 0.53
N THR A 331 -7.63 -2.74 1.53
CA THR A 331 -8.52 -1.58 1.49
C THR A 331 -8.13 -0.62 0.35
N GLN A 332 -6.83 -0.32 0.18
CA GLN A 332 -6.34 0.51 -0.93
C GLN A 332 -6.70 -0.09 -2.30
N ALA A 333 -6.41 -1.37 -2.53
CA ALA A 333 -6.74 -2.05 -3.79
C ALA A 333 -8.25 -2.02 -4.09
N THR A 334 -9.08 -2.06 -3.04
CA THR A 334 -10.55 -1.99 -3.15
C THR A 334 -11.01 -0.58 -3.51
N LEU A 335 -10.52 0.46 -2.80
CA LEU A 335 -10.84 1.86 -3.11
C LEU A 335 -10.34 2.26 -4.50
N ALA A 336 -9.15 1.81 -4.92
CA ALA A 336 -8.61 2.08 -6.25
C ALA A 336 -9.55 1.57 -7.36
N LYS A 337 -10.07 0.34 -7.23
CA LYS A 337 -11.08 -0.20 -8.15
C LYS A 337 -12.35 0.66 -8.22
N TYR A 338 -12.86 1.13 -7.09
CA TYR A 338 -14.02 2.04 -7.08
C TYR A 338 -13.71 3.41 -7.70
N LYS A 339 -12.52 3.97 -7.48
CA LYS A 339 -12.07 5.22 -8.11
C LYS A 339 -11.95 5.08 -9.63
N ILE A 340 -11.40 3.97 -10.13
CA ILE A 340 -11.35 3.63 -11.57
C ILE A 340 -12.76 3.49 -12.16
N ALA A 341 -13.66 2.77 -11.48
CA ALA A 341 -15.03 2.59 -11.96
C ALA A 341 -15.85 3.90 -12.00
N GLY A 342 -15.63 4.81 -11.04
CA GLY A 342 -16.28 6.13 -11.00
C GLY A 342 -15.65 7.19 -11.91
N TYR A 343 -14.35 7.07 -12.18
CA TYR A 343 -13.56 7.97 -13.04
C TYR A 343 -12.67 7.12 -13.95
N PRO A 344 -13.23 6.50 -15.01
CA PRO A 344 -12.46 5.64 -15.90
C PRO A 344 -11.40 6.47 -16.66
N PRO A 345 -10.11 6.10 -16.59
CA PRO A 345 -9.06 6.73 -17.38
C PRO A 345 -9.09 6.19 -18.82
N ASP A 346 -8.56 6.93 -19.78
CA ASP A 346 -8.40 6.47 -21.17
C ASP A 346 -7.39 5.30 -21.26
N ILE A 347 -6.37 5.33 -20.40
CA ILE A 347 -5.33 4.29 -20.33
C ILE A 347 -5.15 3.88 -18.86
N LEU A 348 -5.19 2.58 -18.59
CA LEU A 348 -4.91 2.02 -17.26
C LEU A 348 -3.68 1.11 -17.31
N VAL A 349 -2.71 1.39 -16.44
CA VAL A 349 -1.55 0.55 -16.16
C VAL A 349 -1.75 -0.07 -14.79
N GLU A 350 -1.82 -1.40 -14.72
CA GLU A 350 -2.02 -2.14 -13.48
C GLU A 350 -0.75 -2.89 -13.08
N ILE A 351 -0.13 -2.51 -11.96
CA ILE A 351 1.01 -3.22 -11.37
C ILE A 351 0.47 -4.15 -10.27
N PRO A 352 0.52 -5.48 -10.42
CA PRO A 352 -0.06 -6.38 -9.43
C PRO A 352 0.65 -6.28 -8.08
N LYS A 353 -0.12 -6.24 -7.00
CA LYS A 353 0.42 -6.18 -5.62
C LYS A 353 1.25 -7.40 -5.20
N THR A 354 1.30 -8.44 -6.04
CA THR A 354 2.03 -9.70 -5.80
C THR A 354 3.46 -9.67 -6.29
N VAL A 355 3.83 -8.74 -7.20
CA VAL A 355 5.18 -8.72 -7.80
C VAL A 355 6.27 -8.40 -6.78
N CYS A 356 5.91 -7.63 -5.75
CA CYS A 356 6.82 -7.04 -4.78
C CYS A 356 6.02 -6.56 -3.55
N GLY A 357 6.55 -6.79 -2.35
CA GLY A 357 6.03 -6.29 -1.09
C GLY A 357 6.14 -4.76 -0.98
N ALA A 358 5.28 -4.14 -0.17
CA ALA A 358 5.20 -2.68 -0.07
C ALA A 358 6.49 -2.00 0.46
N TYR A 359 7.44 -2.78 1.02
CA TYR A 359 8.65 -2.31 1.68
C TYR A 359 9.96 -2.79 1.05
N GLU A 360 9.90 -3.52 -0.07
CA GLU A 360 11.08 -4.06 -0.75
C GLU A 360 11.72 -3.00 -1.67
N PHE A 361 12.09 -1.84 -1.10
CA PHE A 361 12.58 -0.68 -1.83
C PHE A 361 13.91 -0.91 -2.56
N HIS A 362 14.68 -1.94 -2.19
CA HIS A 362 15.88 -2.35 -2.91
C HIS A 362 15.58 -2.79 -4.36
N ARG A 363 14.33 -3.20 -4.67
CA ARG A 363 13.89 -3.71 -5.99
C ARG A 363 13.57 -2.62 -7.03
N ALA A 364 14.09 -1.41 -6.85
CA ALA A 364 13.75 -0.26 -7.70
C ALA A 364 14.01 -0.57 -9.20
N ALA A 365 15.18 -1.12 -9.54
CA ALA A 365 15.58 -1.40 -10.91
C ALA A 365 14.57 -2.30 -11.67
N GLY A 366 14.25 -3.49 -11.13
CA GLY A 366 13.24 -4.37 -11.71
C GLY A 366 11.84 -3.74 -11.77
N LEU A 367 11.42 -2.99 -10.75
CA LEU A 367 10.11 -2.34 -10.73
C LEU A 367 9.97 -1.22 -11.78
N ILE A 368 11.04 -0.44 -12.00
CA ILE A 368 11.10 0.57 -13.07
C ILE A 368 10.96 -0.10 -14.44
N LYS A 369 11.70 -1.20 -14.67
CA LYS A 369 11.62 -1.98 -15.92
C LYS A 369 10.21 -2.54 -16.15
N LEU A 370 9.57 -3.10 -15.11
CA LEU A 370 8.19 -3.60 -15.18
C LEU A 370 7.20 -2.48 -15.52
N GLY A 371 7.32 -1.32 -14.85
CA GLY A 371 6.47 -0.15 -15.11
C GLY A 371 6.57 0.34 -16.55
N ARG A 372 7.79 0.39 -17.11
CA ARG A 372 8.04 0.73 -18.52
C ARG A 372 7.43 -0.28 -19.47
N HIS A 373 7.60 -1.58 -19.20
CA HIS A 373 7.04 -2.66 -20.02
C HIS A 373 5.49 -2.62 -20.06
N LEU A 374 4.84 -2.51 -18.91
CA LEU A 374 3.37 -2.47 -18.80
C LEU A 374 2.79 -1.17 -19.36
N ALA A 375 3.48 -0.03 -19.24
CA ALA A 375 3.12 1.19 -19.94
C ALA A 375 3.17 1.02 -21.46
N ALA A 376 4.24 0.40 -21.97
CA ALA A 376 4.42 0.17 -23.39
C ALA A 376 3.28 -0.69 -23.95
N GLU A 377 2.91 -1.77 -23.27
CA GLU A 377 1.76 -2.58 -23.68
C GLU A 377 0.42 -1.82 -23.62
N ALA A 378 0.22 -0.99 -22.60
CA ALA A 378 -1.03 -0.24 -22.44
C ALA A 378 -1.19 0.83 -23.52
N LEU A 379 -0.10 1.54 -23.84
CA LEU A 379 -0.03 2.52 -24.92
C LEU A 379 -0.19 1.84 -26.29
N ASP A 380 0.46 0.69 -26.51
CA ASP A 380 0.28 -0.13 -27.72
C ASP A 380 -1.18 -0.52 -27.96
N ARG A 381 -1.90 -0.94 -26.91
CA ARG A 381 -3.34 -1.30 -26.99
C ARG A 381 -4.20 -0.09 -27.32
N TYR A 382 -3.93 1.05 -26.69
CA TYR A 382 -4.66 2.30 -26.92
C TYR A 382 -4.41 2.86 -28.34
N GLU A 383 -3.16 2.89 -28.80
CA GLU A 383 -2.76 3.40 -30.12
C GLU A 383 -3.35 2.53 -31.24
N LYS A 384 -3.24 1.19 -31.16
CA LYS A 384 -3.85 0.27 -32.13
C LYS A 384 -5.38 0.34 -32.15
N GLY A 385 -6.01 0.67 -31.01
CA GLY A 385 -7.45 0.91 -30.91
C GLY A 385 -7.91 2.29 -31.38
N SER A 386 -6.98 3.22 -31.65
CA SER A 386 -7.27 4.58 -32.13
C SER A 386 -7.21 4.72 -33.66
N ASP A 387 -6.60 3.75 -34.35
CA ASP A 387 -6.33 3.75 -35.80
C ASP A 387 -7.39 2.96 -36.62
N GLY A 388 -8.52 2.60 -36.01
CA GLY A 388 -9.64 1.84 -36.63
C GLY A 388 -11.01 2.45 -36.36
#